data_AF-A0A839D199-F1
#
_entry.id   AF-A0A839D199-F1
#
_cell.length_a   1.000
_cell.length_b   1.000
_cell.length_c   1.000
_cell.angle_alpha   90.00
_cell.angle_beta   90.00
_cell.angle_gamma   90.00
#
_symmetry.space_group_name_H-M   'P 1'
#
loop_
_entity.id
_entity.type
_entity.pdbx_description
1 polymer ?
#
loop_
_entity_poly.entity_id
_entity_poly.type
_entity_poly.pdbx_seq_one_letter_code
_entity_poly.pdbx_strand_id
1 'polypeptide(L)'
;MHLKSRKLISKAIIFILYSSLALRCYALDDTQAFCINEDLSQIEKDSLIYNTVINTYNSITKDIGTADNIWDANFIKQDPELMKAIEEYKVNKRGHAAKKLRLSGLNAAELHELLLKQGFEYQRKPLHILKNDKIFWLKDGATTADADHKNIVPIDIYIHKDGSIVKVKPFGVPDKQAKAPRREAHFSKAVLKNLPCDCVDRDCKYDISYKNEAFKVTELGYAVPKSPSAKAGLKLPYNNSAYLGKKLNYAIITTLANLSHIKLVTNCPSLENRFLQRNKIKINEQHTVN
;
A
#
# COMPACT_ATOMS: atom_id res chain seq x y z
N MET A 1 -10.13 0.89 31.83
CA MET A 1 -9.12 1.94 32.10
C MET A 1 -8.01 1.87 31.02
N HIS A 2 -8.26 2.33 29.78
CA HIS A 2 -7.23 2.34 28.71
C HIS A 2 -7.48 3.37 27.59
N LEU A 3 -8.31 4.40 27.85
CA LEU A 3 -8.68 5.42 26.87
C LEU A 3 -7.79 6.68 26.90
N LYS A 4 -6.74 6.72 27.72
CA LYS A 4 -5.85 7.90 27.84
C LYS A 4 -4.55 7.82 27.03
N SER A 5 -4.12 6.65 26.52
CA SER A 5 -2.82 6.55 25.81
C SER A 5 -2.88 6.90 24.32
N ARG A 6 -4.05 6.78 23.65
CA ARG A 6 -4.17 7.11 22.21
C ARG A 6 -4.14 8.61 21.91
N LYS A 7 -4.57 9.47 22.84
CA LYS A 7 -4.44 10.93 22.70
C LYS A 7 -2.99 11.43 22.87
N LEU A 8 -2.13 10.68 23.56
CA LEU A 8 -0.72 11.06 23.72
C LEU A 8 0.11 10.77 22.46
N ILE A 9 -0.18 9.70 21.71
CA ILE A 9 0.57 9.36 20.49
C ILE A 9 0.25 10.36 19.36
N SER A 10 -1.01 10.79 19.23
CA SER A 10 -1.37 11.86 18.27
C SER A 10 -0.77 13.21 18.64
N LYS A 11 -0.66 13.55 19.93
CA LYS A 11 0.03 14.78 20.37
C LYS A 11 1.55 14.67 20.24
N ALA A 12 2.15 13.50 20.45
CA ALA A 12 3.59 13.30 20.31
C ALA A 12 4.05 13.35 18.85
N ILE A 13 3.25 12.85 17.90
CA ILE A 13 3.54 13.00 16.46
C ILE A 13 3.35 14.47 16.02
N ILE A 14 2.32 15.16 16.54
CA ILE A 14 2.15 16.60 16.31
C ILE A 14 3.28 17.40 16.96
N PHE A 15 3.78 17.03 18.15
CA PHE A 15 4.88 17.70 18.83
C PHE A 15 6.22 17.41 18.16
N ILE A 16 6.49 16.20 17.68
CA ILE A 16 7.74 15.90 16.93
C ILE A 16 7.73 16.61 15.56
N LEU A 17 6.57 16.74 14.90
CA LEU A 17 6.44 17.53 13.66
C LEU A 17 6.48 19.05 13.92
N TYR A 18 5.98 19.53 15.06
CA TYR A 18 6.14 20.93 15.48
C TYR A 18 7.53 21.25 16.04
N SER A 19 8.24 20.29 16.64
CA SER A 19 9.61 20.49 17.17
C SER A 19 10.65 20.61 16.06
N SER A 20 10.32 20.16 14.85
CA SER A 20 11.10 20.43 13.65
C SER A 20 10.76 21.76 12.97
N LEU A 21 9.67 22.44 13.37
CA LEU A 21 9.26 23.76 12.83
C LEU A 21 9.29 24.90 13.87
N ALA A 22 9.44 24.61 15.16
CA ALA A 22 9.52 25.60 16.22
C ALA A 22 10.83 25.40 16.99
N LEU A 23 11.65 26.46 17.03
CA LEU A 23 12.99 26.62 17.63
C LEU A 23 14.19 26.24 16.75
N ARG A 24 14.53 27.18 15.86
CA ARG A 24 15.91 27.69 15.77
C ARG A 24 15.89 29.22 15.77
N CYS A 25 15.54 29.81 16.92
CA CYS A 25 16.03 31.14 17.25
C CYS A 25 17.33 30.96 18.02
N TYR A 26 18.46 30.93 17.31
CA TYR A 26 19.71 31.30 17.95
C TYR A 26 19.70 32.82 18.03
N ALA A 27 19.48 33.36 19.23
CA ALA A 27 19.90 34.72 19.51
C ALA A 27 21.43 34.65 19.66
N LEU A 28 22.13 34.93 18.57
CA LEU A 28 23.49 35.43 18.63
C LEU A 28 23.38 36.90 18.23
N ASP A 29 23.93 37.75 19.09
CA ASP A 29 23.98 39.20 18.93
C ASP A 29 24.38 39.60 17.51
N ASP A 30 23.72 40.66 17.01
CA ASP A 30 23.99 41.36 15.76
C ASP A 30 24.12 40.48 14.50
N THR A 31 22.99 40.14 13.89
CA THR A 31 22.79 40.14 12.43
C THR A 31 21.33 39.79 12.12
N GLN A 32 20.79 40.40 11.04
CA GLN A 32 19.43 40.26 10.52
C GLN A 32 18.72 38.95 10.90
N ALA A 33 17.56 39.06 11.54
CA ALA A 33 16.63 37.94 11.69
C ALA A 33 16.46 37.27 10.32
N PHE A 34 16.84 36.01 10.22
CA PHE A 34 16.65 35.20 9.02
C PHE A 34 15.15 34.94 8.88
N CYS A 35 14.43 35.90 8.30
CA CYS A 35 13.02 35.73 7.98
C CYS A 35 12.95 34.68 6.86
N ILE A 36 12.61 33.45 7.22
CA ILE A 36 12.21 32.45 6.24
C ILE A 36 10.87 32.96 5.66
N ASN A 37 10.93 33.56 4.46
CA ASN A 37 9.77 33.75 3.60
C ASN A 37 9.32 32.38 3.08
N GLU A 38 8.84 31.52 3.97
CA GLU A 38 8.09 30.34 3.56
C GLU A 38 6.74 30.85 3.05
N ASP A 39 6.46 30.58 1.78
CA ASP A 39 5.21 30.95 1.13
C ASP A 39 4.05 30.30 1.90
N LEU A 40 3.35 31.09 2.72
CA LEU A 40 2.20 30.64 3.52
C LEU A 40 1.18 29.87 2.67
N SER A 41 1.06 30.21 1.37
CA SER A 41 0.17 29.51 0.43
C SER A 41 0.61 28.07 0.16
N GLN A 42 1.90 27.77 0.25
CA GLN A 42 2.44 26.42 0.08
C GLN A 42 2.20 25.59 1.35
N ILE A 43 2.39 26.17 2.53
CA ILE A 43 2.07 25.52 3.82
C ILE A 43 0.59 25.13 3.90
N GLU A 44 -0.31 26.02 3.45
CA GLU A 44 -1.75 25.75 3.40
C GLU A 44 -2.08 24.59 2.45
N LYS A 45 -1.48 24.57 1.25
CA LYS A 45 -1.67 23.48 0.27
C LYS A 45 -1.18 22.15 0.83
N ASP A 46 -0.02 22.13 1.46
CA ASP A 46 0.55 20.91 2.05
C ASP A 46 -0.31 20.43 3.23
N SER A 47 -0.82 21.34 4.05
CA SER A 47 -1.76 21.02 5.14
C SER A 47 -3.04 20.36 4.62
N LEU A 48 -3.60 20.83 3.49
CA LEU A 48 -4.76 20.18 2.85
C LEU A 48 -4.43 18.77 2.36
N ILE A 49 -3.24 18.55 1.80
CA ILE A 49 -2.78 17.21 1.38
C ILE A 49 -2.67 16.29 2.60
N TYR A 50 -2.03 16.74 3.68
CA TYR A 50 -1.92 15.95 4.92
C TYR A 50 -3.28 15.60 5.51
N ASN A 51 -4.19 16.57 5.60
CA ASN A 51 -5.56 16.34 6.06
C ASN A 51 -6.28 15.33 5.16
N THR A 52 -6.06 15.36 3.85
CA THR A 52 -6.63 14.39 2.92
C THR A 52 -6.10 12.98 3.17
N VAL A 53 -4.80 12.83 3.46
CA VAL A 53 -4.20 11.55 3.85
C VAL A 53 -4.83 11.03 5.15
N ILE A 54 -4.91 11.86 6.19
CA ILE A 54 -5.51 11.51 7.48
C ILE A 54 -6.97 11.10 7.32
N ASN A 55 -7.75 11.88 6.55
CA ASN A 55 -9.15 11.59 6.29
C ASN A 55 -9.32 10.29 5.50
N THR A 56 -8.41 9.97 4.60
CA THR A 56 -8.38 8.66 3.91
C THR A 56 -8.14 7.52 4.90
N TYR A 57 -7.20 7.67 5.84
CA TYR A 57 -6.99 6.68 6.90
C TYR A 57 -8.21 6.53 7.81
N ASN A 58 -8.92 7.61 8.11
CA ASN A 58 -10.12 7.53 8.93
C ASN A 58 -11.28 6.88 8.16
N SER A 59 -11.42 7.15 6.85
CA SER A 59 -12.53 6.66 6.04
C SER A 59 -12.49 5.16 5.80
N ILE A 60 -11.31 4.54 5.67
CA ILE A 60 -11.21 3.07 5.51
C ILE A 60 -11.73 2.30 6.74
N THR A 61 -11.79 2.95 7.91
CA THR A 61 -12.24 2.33 9.17
C THR A 61 -13.75 2.41 9.36
N LYS A 62 -14.44 3.22 8.54
CA LYS A 62 -15.90 3.38 8.59
C LYS A 62 -16.60 2.17 7.98
N ASP A 63 -17.88 2.01 8.27
CA ASP A 63 -18.67 0.94 7.67
C ASP A 63 -18.77 1.08 6.15
N ILE A 64 -18.45 -0.01 5.46
CA ILE A 64 -18.47 -0.07 3.99
C ILE A 64 -19.91 0.09 3.51
N GLY A 65 -20.10 1.00 2.55
CA GLY A 65 -21.41 1.38 2.00
C GLY A 65 -21.98 2.69 2.58
N THR A 66 -21.33 3.28 3.59
CA THR A 66 -21.70 4.60 4.13
C THR A 66 -21.02 5.74 3.38
N ALA A 67 -21.58 6.96 3.48
CA ALA A 67 -21.07 8.14 2.78
C ALA A 67 -19.64 8.55 3.22
N ASP A 68 -19.27 8.21 4.46
CA ASP A 68 -17.97 8.56 5.06
C ASP A 68 -16.87 7.55 4.77
N ASN A 69 -17.19 6.45 4.08
CA ASN A 69 -16.23 5.43 3.72
C ASN A 69 -15.48 5.80 2.40
N ILE A 70 -14.29 5.20 2.22
CA ILE A 70 -13.46 5.35 1.01
C ILE A 70 -14.11 4.76 -0.26
N TRP A 71 -15.03 3.82 -0.08
CA TRP A 71 -15.78 3.18 -1.15
C TRP A 71 -16.87 4.09 -1.70
N ASP A 72 -17.05 4.09 -3.01
CA ASP A 72 -18.25 4.62 -3.64
C ASP A 72 -19.43 3.67 -3.35
N ALA A 73 -20.41 4.15 -2.59
CA ALA A 73 -21.58 3.36 -2.20
C ALA A 73 -22.43 2.92 -3.39
N ASN A 74 -22.50 3.72 -4.46
CA ASN A 74 -23.24 3.36 -5.67
C ASN A 74 -22.52 2.26 -6.44
N PHE A 75 -21.19 2.30 -6.48
CA PHE A 75 -20.38 1.24 -7.08
C PHE A 75 -20.64 -0.11 -6.39
N ILE A 76 -20.66 -0.14 -5.05
CA ILE A 76 -20.93 -1.37 -4.31
C ILE A 76 -22.33 -1.91 -4.62
N LYS A 77 -23.35 -1.04 -4.65
CA LYS A 77 -24.74 -1.43 -4.91
C LYS A 77 -24.95 -2.01 -6.31
N GLN A 78 -24.12 -1.62 -7.28
CA GLN A 78 -24.21 -2.10 -8.67
C GLN A 78 -23.51 -3.44 -8.90
N ASP A 79 -22.75 -3.96 -7.93
CA ASP A 79 -22.03 -5.24 -8.04
C ASP A 79 -22.45 -6.21 -6.91
N PRO A 80 -23.49 -7.04 -7.14
CA PRO A 80 -24.02 -7.97 -6.13
C PRO A 80 -22.98 -8.97 -5.60
N GLU A 81 -22.05 -9.41 -6.46
CA GLU A 81 -20.99 -10.35 -6.06
C GLU A 81 -19.97 -9.66 -5.14
N LEU A 82 -19.61 -8.40 -5.41
CA LEU A 82 -18.78 -7.59 -4.52
C LEU A 82 -19.48 -7.36 -3.18
N MET A 83 -20.76 -7.01 -3.21
CA MET A 83 -21.56 -6.80 -2.01
C MET A 83 -21.60 -8.07 -1.15
N LYS A 84 -21.85 -9.24 -1.76
CA LYS A 84 -21.79 -10.54 -1.08
C LYS A 84 -20.41 -10.77 -0.44
N ALA A 85 -19.32 -10.53 -1.18
CA ALA A 85 -17.97 -10.70 -0.66
C ALA A 85 -17.69 -9.79 0.55
N ILE A 86 -18.16 -8.54 0.52
CA ILE A 86 -18.03 -7.57 1.63
C ILE A 86 -18.80 -8.03 2.86
N GLU A 87 -20.07 -8.45 2.70
CA GLU A 87 -20.89 -8.91 3.82
C GLU A 87 -20.33 -10.18 4.47
N GLU A 88 -19.89 -11.16 3.66
CA GLU A 88 -19.23 -12.36 4.18
C GLU A 88 -17.89 -12.04 4.88
N TYR A 89 -17.17 -11.00 4.45
CA TYR A 89 -15.93 -10.55 5.09
C TYR A 89 -16.16 -9.83 6.43
N LYS A 90 -17.24 -9.07 6.54
CA LYS A 90 -17.65 -8.41 7.79
C LYS A 90 -17.86 -9.44 8.90
N VAL A 91 -18.54 -10.55 8.58
CA VAL A 91 -18.84 -11.66 9.51
C VAL A 91 -17.77 -12.75 9.58
N ASN A 92 -16.58 -12.52 9.01
CA ASN A 92 -15.45 -13.47 9.02
C ASN A 92 -15.72 -14.83 8.32
N LYS A 93 -16.71 -14.92 7.45
CA LYS A 93 -16.96 -16.11 6.62
C LYS A 93 -15.94 -16.20 5.48
N ARG A 94 -15.64 -15.07 4.85
CA ARG A 94 -14.71 -14.96 3.72
C ARG A 94 -13.53 -14.06 4.05
N GLY A 95 -12.33 -14.40 3.60
CA GLY A 95 -11.16 -13.52 3.70
C GLY A 95 -10.64 -13.29 5.13
N HIS A 96 -11.06 -14.13 6.08
CA HIS A 96 -10.73 -14.00 7.50
C HIS A 96 -9.24 -14.16 7.77
N ALA A 97 -8.57 -15.08 7.06
CA ALA A 97 -7.13 -15.25 7.15
C ALA A 97 -6.40 -13.95 6.73
N ALA A 98 -6.73 -13.37 5.57
CA ALA A 98 -6.17 -12.08 5.14
C ALA A 98 -6.41 -10.93 6.14
N LYS A 99 -7.58 -10.90 6.78
CA LYS A 99 -7.96 -9.88 7.78
C LYS A 99 -7.08 -9.95 9.03
N LYS A 100 -6.80 -11.16 9.53
CA LYS A 100 -6.00 -11.40 10.73
C LYS A 100 -4.49 -11.27 10.51
N LEU A 101 -4.00 -11.56 9.31
CA LEU A 101 -2.58 -11.51 9.00
C LEU A 101 -1.98 -10.11 9.22
N ARG A 102 -0.87 -10.09 9.97
CA ARG A 102 0.06 -8.97 10.09
C ARG A 102 1.39 -9.42 9.55
N LEU A 103 1.81 -8.83 8.44
CA LEU A 103 2.92 -9.28 7.61
C LEU A 103 3.97 -8.18 7.40
N SER A 104 3.72 -6.96 7.89
CA SER A 104 4.69 -5.87 7.81
C SER A 104 5.96 -6.20 8.61
N GLY A 105 7.12 -5.83 8.08
CA GLY A 105 8.41 -6.11 8.73
C GLY A 105 9.00 -7.47 8.39
N LEU A 106 8.32 -8.28 7.57
CA LEU A 106 8.83 -9.57 7.10
C LEU A 106 9.50 -9.45 5.74
N ASN A 107 10.54 -10.27 5.53
CA ASN A 107 11.10 -10.54 4.22
C ASN A 107 10.32 -11.63 3.48
N ALA A 108 10.70 -11.92 2.23
CA ALA A 108 9.96 -12.89 1.40
C ALA A 108 10.00 -14.33 1.94
N ALA A 109 11.10 -14.75 2.57
CA ALA A 109 11.25 -16.10 3.11
C ALA A 109 10.42 -16.28 4.40
N GLU A 110 10.51 -15.32 5.33
CA GLU A 110 9.71 -15.33 6.56
C GLU A 110 8.20 -15.33 6.25
N LEU A 111 7.81 -14.56 5.23
CA LEU A 111 6.42 -14.49 4.79
C LEU A 111 5.97 -15.81 4.13
N HIS A 112 6.85 -16.50 3.39
CA HIS A 112 6.57 -17.83 2.85
C HIS A 112 6.27 -18.83 3.97
N GLU A 113 7.17 -18.96 4.95
CA GLU A 113 7.01 -19.89 6.07
C GLU A 113 5.75 -19.59 6.89
N LEU A 114 5.50 -18.31 7.19
CA LEU A 114 4.33 -17.91 7.94
C LEU A 114 3.03 -18.24 7.20
N LEU A 115 2.94 -17.97 5.90
CA LEU A 115 1.72 -18.24 5.14
C LEU A 115 1.42 -19.74 5.02
N LEU A 116 2.44 -20.57 4.78
CA LEU A 116 2.27 -22.03 4.79
C LEU A 116 1.78 -22.52 6.15
N LYS A 117 2.36 -22.02 7.25
CA LYS A 117 1.93 -22.34 8.62
C LYS A 117 0.48 -21.92 8.91
N GLN A 118 -0.01 -20.88 8.24
CA GLN A 118 -1.39 -20.40 8.34
C GLN A 118 -2.35 -21.13 7.38
N GLY A 119 -1.90 -22.21 6.73
CA GLY A 119 -2.74 -23.06 5.89
C GLY A 119 -2.99 -22.48 4.49
N PHE A 120 -2.15 -21.57 4.01
CA PHE A 120 -2.20 -21.14 2.62
C PHE A 120 -1.48 -22.14 1.72
N GLU A 121 -2.10 -22.43 0.58
CA GLU A 121 -1.48 -23.15 -0.53
C GLU A 121 -0.62 -22.22 -1.36
N TYR A 122 0.54 -22.70 -1.81
CA TYR A 122 1.54 -21.91 -2.52
C TYR A 122 1.59 -22.24 -4.01
N GLN A 123 1.69 -21.19 -4.84
CA GLN A 123 1.98 -21.30 -6.27
C GLN A 123 2.97 -20.21 -6.68
N ARG A 124 4.00 -20.57 -7.45
CA ARG A 124 4.88 -19.61 -8.13
C ARG A 124 4.48 -19.50 -9.59
N LYS A 125 4.31 -18.27 -10.08
CA LYS A 125 3.97 -17.99 -11.48
C LYS A 125 4.88 -16.90 -12.06
N PRO A 126 5.02 -16.83 -13.39
CA PRO A 126 5.64 -15.67 -14.03
C PRO A 126 4.77 -14.42 -13.84
N LEU A 127 5.40 -13.28 -13.57
CA LEU A 127 4.71 -12.00 -13.42
C LEU A 127 4.34 -11.43 -14.80
N HIS A 128 3.07 -11.49 -15.16
CA HIS A 128 2.56 -10.89 -16.40
C HIS A 128 2.42 -9.36 -16.30
N ILE A 129 2.39 -8.70 -17.46
CA ILE A 129 2.02 -7.29 -17.57
C ILE A 129 0.51 -7.15 -17.37
N LEU A 130 0.06 -6.10 -16.66
CA LEU A 130 -1.36 -5.95 -16.28
C LEU A 130 -2.33 -5.98 -17.48
N LYS A 131 -1.88 -5.54 -18.66
CA LYS A 131 -2.70 -5.42 -19.88
C LYS A 131 -2.72 -6.69 -20.73
N ASN A 132 -1.85 -7.67 -20.47
CA ASN A 132 -1.71 -8.87 -21.30
C ASN A 132 -1.12 -10.01 -20.47
N ASP A 133 -1.93 -11.03 -20.22
CA ASP A 133 -1.56 -12.22 -19.44
C ASP A 133 -0.58 -13.16 -20.15
N LYS A 134 -0.30 -12.92 -21.43
CA LYS A 134 0.66 -13.68 -22.24
C LYS A 134 2.05 -13.04 -22.33
N ILE A 135 2.23 -11.86 -21.73
CA ILE A 135 3.50 -11.12 -21.75
C ILE A 135 3.99 -10.94 -20.32
N PHE A 136 5.25 -11.29 -20.07
CA PHE A 136 5.85 -11.35 -18.75
C PHE A 136 7.00 -10.37 -18.57
N TRP A 137 7.21 -9.93 -17.34
CA TRP A 137 8.32 -9.05 -16.97
C TRP A 137 9.62 -9.84 -16.80
N LEU A 138 10.70 -9.28 -17.34
CA LEU A 138 12.07 -9.69 -17.09
C LEU A 138 12.72 -8.81 -16.02
N LYS A 139 13.72 -9.34 -15.31
CA LYS A 139 14.43 -8.67 -14.20
C LYS A 139 15.11 -7.35 -14.61
N ASP A 140 15.44 -7.17 -15.89
CA ASP A 140 16.03 -5.95 -16.48
C ASP A 140 14.97 -4.91 -16.92
N GLY A 141 13.69 -5.21 -16.70
CA GLY A 141 12.55 -4.39 -17.11
C GLY A 141 12.17 -4.49 -18.58
N ALA A 142 12.73 -5.44 -19.33
CA ALA A 142 12.18 -5.85 -20.61
C ALA A 142 10.97 -6.78 -20.41
N THR A 143 10.30 -7.14 -21.51
CA THR A 143 9.18 -8.08 -21.51
C THR A 143 9.40 -9.22 -22.49
N THR A 144 8.84 -10.40 -22.20
CA THR A 144 8.92 -11.59 -23.06
C THR A 144 7.56 -12.27 -23.17
N ALA A 145 7.33 -13.03 -24.23
CA ALA A 145 6.20 -13.96 -24.33
C ALA A 145 6.54 -15.38 -23.81
N ASP A 146 7.82 -15.65 -23.56
CA ASP A 146 8.30 -16.93 -23.02
C ASP A 146 8.15 -16.95 -21.49
N ALA A 147 7.26 -17.81 -21.00
CA ALA A 147 6.96 -17.98 -19.57
C ALA A 147 8.09 -18.68 -18.80
N ASP A 148 9.02 -19.34 -19.49
CA ASP A 148 10.12 -20.11 -18.89
C ASP A 148 11.47 -19.40 -19.03
N HIS A 149 11.47 -18.15 -19.50
CA HIS A 149 12.67 -17.36 -19.72
C HIS A 149 13.51 -17.24 -18.43
N LYS A 150 14.81 -17.53 -18.49
CA LYS A 150 15.73 -17.58 -17.32
C LYS A 150 15.73 -16.32 -16.43
N ASN A 151 15.46 -15.16 -17.01
CA ASN A 151 15.45 -13.85 -16.32
C ASN A 151 14.05 -13.38 -15.94
N ILE A 152 13.03 -14.24 -15.96
CA ILE A 152 11.66 -13.85 -15.63
C ILE A 152 11.53 -13.40 -14.18
N VAL A 153 10.65 -12.43 -13.94
CA VAL A 153 10.28 -12.02 -12.59
C VAL A 153 9.17 -12.92 -12.08
N PRO A 154 9.38 -13.65 -10.96
CA PRO A 154 8.33 -14.44 -10.37
C PRO A 154 7.35 -13.59 -9.56
N ILE A 155 6.12 -14.09 -9.45
CA ILE A 155 5.15 -13.73 -8.42
C ILE A 155 4.81 -14.98 -7.61
N ASP A 156 4.84 -14.85 -6.29
CA ASP A 156 4.43 -15.89 -5.36
C ASP A 156 2.98 -15.62 -4.94
N ILE A 157 2.11 -16.61 -5.12
CA ILE A 157 0.69 -16.50 -4.86
C ILE A 157 0.31 -17.54 -3.82
N TYR A 158 -0.29 -17.06 -2.74
CA TYR A 158 -0.74 -17.87 -1.62
C TYR A 158 -2.25 -17.76 -1.52
N ILE A 159 -2.95 -18.90 -1.47
CA ILE A 159 -4.41 -18.94 -1.45
C ILE A 159 -4.86 -19.75 -0.24
N HIS A 160 -5.86 -19.25 0.48
CA HIS A 160 -6.46 -19.96 1.61
C HIS A 160 -7.92 -20.31 1.29
N LYS A 161 -8.40 -21.40 1.89
CA LYS A 161 -9.74 -21.96 1.63
C LYS A 161 -10.91 -20.99 1.87
N ASP A 162 -10.70 -19.97 2.69
CA ASP A 162 -11.71 -18.92 2.95
C ASP A 162 -11.73 -17.81 1.89
N GLY A 163 -10.98 -17.94 0.80
CA GLY A 163 -10.90 -16.93 -0.25
C GLY A 163 -9.87 -15.83 -0.04
N SER A 164 -9.05 -15.92 1.00
CA SER A 164 -7.91 -15.02 1.18
C SER A 164 -6.84 -15.31 0.14
N ILE A 165 -6.30 -14.26 -0.47
CA ILE A 165 -5.15 -14.35 -1.37
C ILE A 165 -4.06 -13.40 -0.93
N VAL A 166 -2.81 -13.87 -0.90
CA VAL A 166 -1.63 -13.03 -0.71
C VAL A 166 -0.76 -13.15 -1.94
N LYS A 167 -0.48 -12.01 -2.59
CA LYS A 167 0.39 -11.92 -3.77
C LYS A 167 1.66 -11.21 -3.39
N VAL A 168 2.79 -11.90 -3.50
CA VAL A 168 4.12 -11.42 -3.11
C VAL A 168 4.94 -11.25 -4.37
N LYS A 169 5.48 -10.05 -4.55
CA LYS A 169 6.38 -9.71 -5.65
C LYS A 169 7.76 -9.46 -5.03
N PRO A 170 8.58 -10.51 -4.87
CA PRO A 170 9.85 -10.41 -4.13
C PRO A 170 10.86 -9.47 -4.80
N PHE A 171 10.75 -9.24 -6.10
CA PHE A 171 11.57 -8.30 -6.87
C PHE A 171 10.82 -7.01 -7.25
N GLY A 172 9.60 -6.82 -6.75
CA GLY A 172 8.72 -5.74 -7.16
C GLY A 172 8.25 -5.87 -8.62
N VAL A 173 7.93 -4.75 -9.26
CA VAL A 173 7.54 -4.71 -10.69
C VAL A 173 8.53 -3.84 -11.47
N PRO A 174 9.29 -4.40 -12.42
CA PRO A 174 10.37 -3.69 -13.10
C PRO A 174 9.85 -2.80 -14.25
N ASP A 175 8.73 -2.11 -14.04
CA ASP A 175 8.18 -1.17 -15.01
C ASP A 175 9.00 0.13 -15.06
N LYS A 176 9.71 0.32 -16.17
CA LYS A 176 10.54 1.49 -16.47
C LYS A 176 9.74 2.80 -16.56
N GLN A 177 8.42 2.75 -16.68
CA GLN A 177 7.55 3.93 -16.71
C GLN A 177 7.05 4.38 -15.32
N ALA A 178 7.26 3.57 -14.28
CA ALA A 178 6.89 3.88 -12.89
C ALA A 178 5.40 4.24 -12.66
N LYS A 179 4.51 3.92 -13.60
CA LYS A 179 3.07 4.13 -13.43
C LYS A 179 2.54 2.95 -12.64
N ALA A 180 2.55 3.05 -11.31
CA ALA A 180 1.94 2.13 -10.33
C ALA A 180 1.47 0.78 -10.94
N PRO A 181 2.21 -0.33 -10.75
CA PRO A 181 2.57 -0.87 -9.44
C PRO A 181 3.99 -0.50 -8.96
N ARG A 182 4.23 -0.72 -7.65
CA ARG A 182 5.51 -0.40 -6.99
C ARG A 182 6.67 -1.19 -7.59
N ARG A 183 7.76 -0.48 -7.90
CA ARG A 183 9.04 -1.08 -8.30
C ARG A 183 9.73 -1.88 -7.20
N GLU A 184 9.48 -1.50 -5.96
CA GLU A 184 10.07 -2.15 -4.80
C GLU A 184 9.39 -3.48 -4.49
N ALA A 185 10.13 -4.37 -3.83
CA ALA A 185 9.61 -5.62 -3.29
C ALA A 185 8.43 -5.36 -2.35
N HIS A 186 7.32 -6.03 -2.60
CA HIS A 186 6.09 -5.81 -1.84
C HIS A 186 5.17 -7.02 -1.89
N PHE A 187 4.17 -7.03 -1.01
CA PHE A 187 3.04 -7.94 -1.07
C PHE A 187 1.72 -7.19 -1.02
N SER A 188 0.64 -7.87 -1.39
CA SER A 188 -0.73 -7.38 -1.23
C SER A 188 -1.62 -8.51 -0.77
N LYS A 189 -2.58 -8.20 0.09
CA LYS A 189 -3.64 -9.13 0.51
C LYS A 189 -4.92 -8.77 -0.24
N ALA A 190 -5.69 -9.76 -0.66
CA ALA A 190 -6.98 -9.57 -1.30
C ALA A 190 -7.96 -10.66 -0.87
N VAL A 191 -9.21 -10.48 -1.26
CA VAL A 191 -10.28 -11.46 -1.10
C VAL A 191 -10.88 -11.77 -2.46
N LEU A 192 -11.12 -13.05 -2.73
CA LEU A 192 -11.74 -13.49 -3.97
C LEU A 192 -13.23 -13.10 -4.02
N LYS A 193 -13.68 -12.73 -5.22
CA LYS A 193 -15.06 -12.35 -5.56
C LYS A 193 -15.93 -13.59 -5.70
N ASN A 194 -15.44 -14.59 -6.42
CA ASN A 194 -16.09 -15.87 -6.59
C ASN A 194 -15.25 -16.96 -5.94
N LEU A 195 -15.88 -17.71 -5.04
CA LEU A 195 -15.32 -18.91 -4.43
C LEU A 195 -15.93 -20.13 -5.12
N PRO A 196 -15.12 -20.99 -5.74
CA PRO A 196 -15.63 -22.11 -6.52
C PRO A 196 -16.31 -23.19 -5.66
N CYS A 197 -16.17 -23.19 -4.33
CA CYS A 197 -16.69 -24.25 -3.46
C CYS A 197 -16.95 -23.81 -2.00
N ASP A 198 -17.97 -24.39 -1.36
CA ASP A 198 -18.22 -24.36 0.10
C ASP A 198 -17.54 -25.56 0.86
N CYS A 199 -16.69 -26.35 0.20
CA CYS A 199 -16.41 -27.72 0.65
C CYS A 199 -15.05 -27.91 1.33
N VAL A 200 -15.09 -28.65 2.44
CA VAL A 200 -13.96 -29.00 3.33
C VAL A 200 -12.98 -30.01 2.69
N ASP A 201 -13.35 -30.67 1.58
CA ASP A 201 -12.70 -31.93 1.15
C ASP A 201 -12.45 -32.09 -0.38
N ARG A 202 -12.34 -31.03 -1.18
CA ARG A 202 -12.00 -31.17 -2.63
C ARG A 202 -10.93 -30.18 -3.10
N ASP A 203 -10.12 -30.62 -4.06
CA ASP A 203 -9.19 -29.78 -4.84
C ASP A 203 -9.98 -28.72 -5.64
N CYS A 204 -10.29 -27.60 -5.00
CA CYS A 204 -10.97 -26.49 -5.62
C CYS A 204 -9.95 -25.61 -6.34
N LYS A 205 -9.98 -25.60 -7.68
CA LYS A 205 -9.15 -24.70 -8.48
C LYS A 205 -9.68 -23.26 -8.37
N TYR A 206 -9.07 -22.47 -7.50
CA TYR A 206 -9.38 -21.04 -7.36
C TYR A 206 -8.97 -20.26 -8.61
N ASP A 207 -9.86 -19.41 -9.14
CA ASP A 207 -9.45 -18.37 -10.08
C ASP A 207 -8.69 -17.28 -9.33
N ILE A 208 -7.37 -17.26 -9.50
CA ILE A 208 -6.45 -16.31 -8.87
C ILE A 208 -6.21 -15.05 -9.71
N SER A 209 -6.93 -14.90 -10.81
CA SER A 209 -6.82 -13.75 -11.70
C SER A 209 -7.15 -12.46 -10.94
N TYR A 210 -6.58 -11.35 -11.40
CA TYR A 210 -6.92 -10.03 -10.85
C TYR A 210 -8.40 -9.67 -11.03
N LYS A 211 -9.06 -10.25 -12.04
CA LYS A 211 -10.50 -10.06 -12.30
C LYS A 211 -11.34 -10.62 -11.15
N ASN A 212 -10.96 -11.78 -10.61
CA ASN A 212 -11.64 -12.42 -9.49
C ASN A 212 -11.25 -11.85 -8.11
N GLU A 213 -10.42 -10.82 -8.01
CA GLU A 213 -10.27 -10.10 -6.73
C GLU A 213 -11.49 -9.18 -6.52
N ALA A 214 -12.17 -9.32 -5.38
CA ALA A 214 -13.25 -8.42 -4.97
C ALA A 214 -12.66 -7.09 -4.47
N PHE A 215 -11.74 -7.17 -3.50
CA PHE A 215 -11.13 -6.04 -2.84
C PHE A 215 -9.76 -6.39 -2.27
N LYS A 216 -8.96 -5.37 -1.94
CA LYS A 216 -7.70 -5.52 -1.22
C LYS A 216 -7.94 -5.41 0.29
N VAL A 217 -7.05 -6.00 1.06
CA VAL A 217 -7.07 -5.95 2.53
C VAL A 217 -5.81 -5.25 3.02
N THR A 218 -5.98 -4.20 3.81
CA THR A 218 -4.85 -3.45 4.38
C THR A 218 -4.12 -4.26 5.45
N GLU A 219 -2.95 -3.78 5.87
CA GLU A 219 -2.22 -4.41 6.98
C GLU A 219 -3.08 -4.56 8.23
N LEU A 220 -3.92 -3.57 8.53
CA LEU A 220 -4.81 -3.58 9.70
C LEU A 220 -6.10 -4.40 9.49
N GLY A 221 -6.31 -5.00 8.32
CA GLY A 221 -7.47 -5.84 8.04
C GLY A 221 -8.70 -5.08 7.52
N TYR A 222 -8.55 -3.83 7.07
CA TYR A 222 -9.66 -3.08 6.44
C TYR A 222 -9.78 -3.46 4.97
N ALA A 223 -11.02 -3.68 4.51
CA ALA A 223 -11.31 -3.95 3.11
C ALA A 223 -11.39 -2.64 2.31
N VAL A 224 -10.61 -2.55 1.24
CA VAL A 224 -10.45 -1.34 0.42
C VAL A 224 -10.54 -1.67 -1.07
N PRO A 225 -10.90 -0.70 -1.94
CA PRO A 225 -10.99 -0.92 -3.39
C PRO A 225 -9.78 -1.67 -3.96
N LYS A 226 -10.04 -2.60 -4.89
CA LYS A 226 -8.98 -3.49 -5.41
C LYS A 226 -7.87 -2.79 -6.20
N SER A 227 -8.13 -1.56 -6.60
CA SER A 227 -7.18 -0.65 -7.24
C SER A 227 -7.44 0.78 -6.76
N PRO A 228 -6.41 1.66 -6.81
CA PRO A 228 -6.58 3.06 -6.48
C PRO A 228 -7.23 3.82 -7.66
N SER A 229 -8.46 3.44 -8.01
CA SER A 229 -9.21 4.01 -9.15
C SER A 229 -10.71 4.01 -8.88
N ALA A 230 -11.39 5.05 -9.36
CA ALA A 230 -12.86 5.10 -9.37
C ALA A 230 -13.49 3.92 -10.13
N LYS A 231 -12.80 3.36 -11.14
CA LYS A 231 -13.23 2.15 -11.87
C LYS A 231 -13.27 0.89 -11.00
N ALA A 232 -12.66 0.94 -9.82
CA ALA A 232 -12.68 -0.14 -8.83
C ALA A 232 -13.45 0.25 -7.56
N GLY A 233 -14.23 1.33 -7.61
CA GLY A 233 -15.06 1.78 -6.49
C GLY A 233 -14.37 2.71 -5.50
N LEU A 234 -13.19 3.28 -5.81
CA LEU A 234 -12.58 4.32 -4.99
C LEU A 234 -13.33 5.66 -5.15
N LYS A 235 -13.84 6.21 -4.05
CA LYS A 235 -14.43 7.54 -4.02
C LYS A 235 -13.36 8.62 -4.19
N LEU A 236 -13.52 9.48 -5.19
CA LEU A 236 -12.64 10.62 -5.48
C LEU A 236 -13.47 11.91 -5.47
N PRO A 237 -13.62 12.57 -4.29
CA PRO A 237 -14.62 13.61 -4.10
C PRO A 237 -14.21 14.98 -4.68
N TYR A 238 -12.94 15.18 -5.03
CA TYR A 238 -12.46 16.47 -5.48
C TYR A 238 -12.58 16.62 -7.00
N ASN A 239 -12.81 17.85 -7.46
CA ASN A 239 -12.88 18.15 -8.87
C ASN A 239 -11.51 18.01 -9.56
N ASN A 240 -11.39 17.08 -10.51
CA ASN A 240 -10.15 16.82 -11.24
C ASN A 240 -9.79 17.89 -12.29
N SER A 241 -10.69 18.81 -12.63
CA SER A 241 -10.36 19.92 -13.54
C SER A 241 -9.53 21.01 -12.87
N ALA A 242 -9.59 21.12 -11.53
CA ALA A 242 -8.77 22.05 -10.76
C ALA A 242 -7.44 21.39 -10.34
N TYR A 243 -6.33 22.16 -10.41
CA TYR A 243 -5.00 21.67 -10.01
C TYR A 243 -4.98 21.12 -8.58
N LEU A 244 -5.55 21.87 -7.63
CA LEU A 244 -5.62 21.44 -6.23
C LEU A 244 -6.48 20.18 -6.06
N GLY A 245 -7.66 20.12 -6.68
CA GLY A 245 -8.52 18.93 -6.59
C GLY A 245 -7.85 17.68 -7.16
N LYS A 246 -7.10 17.81 -8.26
CA LYS A 246 -6.26 16.73 -8.81
C LYS A 246 -5.19 16.27 -7.82
N LYS A 247 -4.51 17.20 -7.13
CA LYS A 247 -3.51 16.87 -6.09
C LYS A 247 -4.12 16.15 -4.89
N LEU A 248 -5.29 16.59 -4.42
CA LEU A 248 -5.99 15.96 -3.30
C LEU A 248 -6.48 14.54 -3.66
N ASN A 249 -7.08 14.35 -4.84
CA ASN A 249 -7.43 13.01 -5.32
C ASN A 249 -6.19 12.12 -5.49
N TYR A 250 -5.08 12.67 -5.97
CA TYR A 250 -3.82 11.92 -6.07
C TYR A 250 -3.28 11.49 -4.70
N ALA A 251 -3.47 12.31 -3.66
CA ALA A 251 -3.13 11.95 -2.28
C ALA A 251 -3.97 10.75 -1.79
N ILE A 252 -5.27 10.72 -2.10
CA ILE A 252 -6.15 9.56 -1.80
C ILE A 252 -5.64 8.30 -2.50
N ILE A 253 -5.41 8.38 -3.82
CA ILE A 253 -4.92 7.29 -4.67
C ILE A 253 -3.62 6.71 -4.12
N THR A 254 -2.65 7.58 -3.80
CA THR A 254 -1.34 7.19 -3.29
C THR A 254 -1.45 6.56 -1.89
N THR A 255 -2.30 7.13 -1.03
CA THR A 255 -2.55 6.59 0.31
C THR A 255 -3.13 5.18 0.23
N LEU A 256 -4.12 4.95 -0.63
CA LEU A 256 -4.72 3.63 -0.82
C LEU A 256 -3.71 2.62 -1.39
N ALA A 257 -2.94 3.02 -2.40
CA ALA A 257 -1.88 2.18 -2.96
C ALA A 257 -0.86 1.79 -1.88
N ASN A 258 -0.54 2.72 -0.97
CA ASN A 258 0.40 2.47 0.11
C ASN A 258 -0.14 1.55 1.21
N LEU A 259 -1.44 1.60 1.46
CA LEU A 259 -2.11 0.75 2.43
C LEU A 259 -2.35 -0.68 1.94
N SER A 260 -2.51 -0.86 0.63
CA SER A 260 -2.82 -2.15 0.00
C SER A 260 -1.60 -2.89 -0.57
N HIS A 261 -0.50 -2.18 -0.82
CA HIS A 261 0.79 -2.75 -1.21
C HIS A 261 1.79 -2.47 -0.10
N ILE A 262 2.19 -3.49 0.65
CA ILE A 262 3.05 -3.36 1.83
C ILE A 262 4.47 -3.77 1.44
N LYS A 263 5.46 -2.95 1.84
CA LYS A 263 6.86 -3.20 1.49
C LYS A 263 7.36 -4.46 2.20
N LEU A 264 8.14 -5.26 1.49
CA LEU A 264 8.91 -6.35 2.09
C LEU A 264 10.18 -5.78 2.70
N VAL A 265 10.64 -6.37 3.80
CA VAL A 265 12.02 -6.17 4.24
C VAL A 265 12.92 -6.84 3.21
N THR A 266 13.93 -6.09 2.77
CA THR A 266 14.94 -6.59 1.82
C THR A 266 16.31 -6.32 2.39
N ASN A 267 17.27 -7.19 2.08
CA ASN A 267 18.67 -6.97 2.41
C ASN A 267 19.33 -5.95 1.48
N CYS A 268 18.60 -5.38 0.52
CA CYS A 268 19.09 -4.28 -0.29
C CYS A 268 19.18 -3.02 0.58
N PRO A 269 20.34 -2.33 0.62
CA PRO A 269 20.43 -1.07 1.33
C PRO A 269 19.37 -0.11 0.77
N SER A 270 18.46 0.33 1.63
CA SER A 270 17.42 1.30 1.27
C SER A 270 18.05 2.55 0.66
N LEU A 271 17.29 3.28 -0.15
CA LEU A 271 17.74 4.59 -0.64
C LEU A 271 18.10 5.54 0.52
N GLU A 272 17.42 5.44 1.67
CA GLU A 272 17.79 6.11 2.92
C GLU A 272 19.19 5.71 3.41
N ASN A 273 19.53 4.42 3.40
CA ASN A 273 20.87 3.96 3.75
C ASN A 273 21.93 4.45 2.76
N ARG A 274 21.62 4.56 1.47
CA ARG A 274 22.55 5.15 0.49
C ARG A 274 22.75 6.65 0.69
N PHE A 275 21.70 7.39 1.09
CA PHE A 275 21.81 8.81 1.40
C PHE A 275 22.64 9.04 2.67
N LEU A 276 22.39 8.25 3.72
CA LEU A 276 23.17 8.29 4.96
C LEU A 276 24.63 7.83 4.75
N GLN A 277 24.88 6.82 3.91
CA GLN A 277 26.24 6.40 3.57
C GLN A 277 26.97 7.44 2.71
N ARG A 278 26.33 8.05 1.71
CA ARG A 278 26.92 9.16 0.95
C ARG A 278 27.24 10.37 1.82
N ASN A 279 26.41 10.66 2.82
CA ASN A 279 26.65 11.77 3.75
C ASN A 279 27.71 11.41 4.81
N LYS A 280 27.83 10.16 5.26
CA LYS A 280 28.93 9.71 6.12
C LYS A 280 30.29 9.80 5.43
N ILE A 281 30.37 9.48 4.14
CA ILE A 281 31.61 9.62 3.36
C ILE A 281 32.01 11.09 3.26
N LYS A 282 31.06 12.00 3.01
CA LYS A 282 31.34 13.46 2.98
C LYS A 282 31.77 14.05 4.33
N ILE A 283 31.22 13.57 5.46
CA ILE A 283 31.60 14.06 6.79
C ILE A 283 33.01 13.60 7.17
N ASN A 284 33.42 12.39 6.77
CA ASN A 284 34.77 11.90 7.05
C ASN A 284 35.84 12.50 6.12
N GLU A 285 35.49 12.93 4.90
CA GLU A 285 36.42 13.62 4.00
C GLU A 285 36.65 15.11 4.40
N GLN A 286 35.74 15.72 5.17
CA GLN A 286 35.90 17.10 5.65
C GLN A 286 36.58 17.23 7.03
N HIS A 287 36.99 16.13 7.66
CA HIS A 287 37.70 16.14 8.95
C HIS A 287 39.15 15.64 8.91
N THR A 288 39.72 15.46 7.72
CA THR A 288 41.18 15.43 7.54
C THR A 288 41.63 16.70 6.83
N VAL A 289 41.74 17.78 7.60
CA VAL A 289 42.63 18.89 7.29
C VAL A 289 43.56 19.02 8.49
N ASN A 290 44.86 18.96 8.20
CA ASN A 290 45.97 19.10 9.14
C ASN A 290 45.83 20.31 10.07
#